data_AF-A0A0S2S5C1-F1
#
_entry.id   AF-A0A0S2S5C1-F1
#
_cell.length_a   1.000
_cell.length_b   1.000
_cell.length_c   1.000
_cell.angle_alpha   90.00
_cell.angle_beta   90.00
_cell.angle_gamma   90.00
#
_symmetry.space_group_name_H-M   'P 1'
#
loop_
_entity.id
_entity.type
_entity.pdbx_description
1 polymer ?
#
loop_
_entity_poly.entity_id
_entity_poly.type
_entity_poly.pdbx_seq_one_letter_code
_entity_poly.pdbx_strand_id
1 'polypeptide(L)'
;MIYTYILLDPNLDVVDICLPSHVHRSHAVDALKHGKHVFCETPVCFDLEDALLMKQAEQQYGKKVLVNKRSISNPPIHTKKVWITHLNVLADIRNV
;
A
#
# COMPACT_ATOMS: atom_id res chain seq x y z
N MET A 1 8.72 16.01 -1.61
CA MET A 1 9.19 15.78 -3.00
C MET A 1 9.35 14.30 -3.33
N ILE A 2 9.94 13.47 -2.46
CA ILE A 2 10.13 12.03 -2.72
C ILE A 2 8.81 11.22 -2.85
N TYR A 3 7.82 11.48 -1.99
CA TYR A 3 6.56 10.72 -2.02
C TYR A 3 5.81 10.79 -3.35
N THR A 4 5.63 12.00 -3.89
CA THR A 4 4.94 12.21 -5.18
C THR A 4 5.69 11.55 -6.34
N TYR A 5 7.03 11.48 -6.29
CA TYR A 5 7.83 10.80 -7.30
C TYR A 5 7.57 9.28 -7.30
N ILE A 6 7.46 8.66 -6.12
CA ILE A 6 7.13 7.23 -5.98
C ILE A 6 5.74 6.93 -6.56
N LEU A 7 4.76 7.80 -6.33
CA LEU A 7 3.41 7.58 -6.87
C LEU A 7 3.36 7.68 -8.39
N LEU A 8 4.22 8.52 -9.00
CA LEU A 8 4.23 8.77 -10.44
C LEU A 8 5.16 7.83 -11.23
N ASP A 9 6.11 7.14 -10.59
CA ASP A 9 7.02 6.23 -11.31
C ASP A 9 6.27 4.99 -11.83
N PRO A 10 6.15 4.81 -13.16
CA PRO A 10 5.36 3.74 -13.76
C PRO A 10 5.95 2.34 -13.56
N ASN A 11 7.21 2.23 -13.13
CA ASN A 11 7.88 0.94 -12.91
C ASN A 11 7.51 0.29 -11.58
N LEU A 12 6.62 0.91 -10.81
CA LEU A 12 6.27 0.51 -9.46
C LEU A 12 4.85 0.01 -9.42
N ASP A 13 4.70 -1.19 -8.89
CA ASP A 13 3.39 -1.82 -8.79
C ASP A 13 2.79 -1.65 -7.40
N VAL A 14 3.63 -1.61 -6.35
CA VAL A 14 3.18 -1.63 -4.95
C VAL A 14 3.88 -0.59 -4.09
N VAL A 15 3.14 0.00 -3.16
CA VAL A 15 3.62 0.85 -2.07
C VAL A 15 3.38 0.13 -0.74
N ASP A 16 4.44 -0.04 0.03
CA ASP A 16 4.43 -0.55 1.39
C ASP A 16 4.40 0.63 2.39
N ILE A 17 3.31 0.68 3.16
CA ILE A 17 3.01 1.71 4.14
C ILE A 17 3.43 1.18 5.51
N CYS A 18 4.65 1.55 5.93
CA CYS A 18 5.19 1.26 7.26
C CYS A 18 5.18 2.52 8.16
N LEU A 19 4.27 3.46 7.89
CA LEU A 19 4.15 4.73 8.62
C LEU A 19 3.33 4.55 9.92
N PRO A 20 3.17 5.58 10.75
CA PRO A 20 2.23 5.52 11.86
C PRO A 20 0.78 5.32 11.39
N SER A 21 -0.01 4.51 12.10
CA SER A 21 -1.34 4.05 11.66
C SER A 21 -2.34 5.15 11.33
N HIS A 22 -2.27 6.31 11.97
CA HIS A 22 -3.19 7.43 11.73
C HIS A 22 -3.04 8.05 10.33
N VAL A 23 -1.94 7.79 9.62
CA VAL A 23 -1.75 8.25 8.23
C VAL A 23 -1.93 7.15 7.19
N HIS A 24 -2.23 5.92 7.59
CA HIS A 24 -2.37 4.80 6.65
C HIS A 24 -3.46 5.05 5.62
N ARG A 25 -4.64 5.51 6.06
CA ARG A 25 -5.76 5.79 5.15
C ARG A 25 -5.36 6.76 4.04
N SER A 26 -4.80 7.92 4.41
CA SER A 26 -4.48 8.96 3.42
C SER A 26 -3.47 8.46 2.39
N HIS A 27 -2.41 7.78 2.84
CA HIS A 27 -1.37 7.26 1.96
C HIS A 27 -1.84 6.08 1.11
N ALA A 28 -2.69 5.21 1.68
CA ALA A 28 -3.25 4.09 0.95
C ALA A 28 -4.19 4.56 -0.17
N VAL A 29 -5.12 5.46 0.14
CA VAL A 29 -6.04 6.02 -0.85
C VAL A 29 -5.29 6.74 -1.96
N ASP A 30 -4.27 7.54 -1.62
CA ASP A 30 -3.48 8.26 -2.61
C ASP A 30 -2.66 7.32 -3.51
N ALA A 31 -2.06 6.27 -2.94
CA ALA A 31 -1.36 5.25 -3.72
C ALA A 31 -2.30 4.47 -4.67
N LEU A 32 -3.48 4.07 -4.18
CA LEU A 32 -4.50 3.39 -5.00
C LEU A 32 -4.96 4.28 -6.16
N LYS A 33 -5.19 5.57 -5.89
CA LYS A 33 -5.58 6.57 -6.89
C LYS A 33 -4.54 6.72 -8.00
N HIS A 34 -3.25 6.57 -7.68
CA HIS A 34 -2.14 6.58 -8.64
C HIS A 34 -1.87 5.21 -9.27
N GLY A 35 -2.79 4.25 -9.11
CA GLY A 35 -2.71 2.94 -9.75
C GLY A 35 -1.71 1.98 -9.09
N LYS A 36 -1.30 2.24 -7.85
CA LYS A 36 -0.42 1.36 -7.07
C LYS A 36 -1.24 0.44 -6.18
N HIS A 37 -0.81 -0.80 -6.03
CA HIS A 37 -1.27 -1.65 -4.94
C HIS A 37 -0.66 -1.16 -3.63
N VAL A 38 -1.30 -1.49 -2.51
CA VAL A 38 -0.85 -1.08 -1.19
C VAL A 38 -0.61 -2.32 -0.33
N PHE A 39 0.53 -2.38 0.32
CA PHE A 39 0.76 -3.23 1.48
C PHE A 39 0.73 -2.33 2.71
N CYS A 40 -0.12 -2.64 3.70
CA CYS A 40 -0.34 -1.79 4.85
C CYS A 40 0.04 -2.54 6.13
N GLU A 41 0.95 -1.96 6.91
CA GLU A 41 1.37 -2.53 8.17
C GLU A 41 0.26 -2.53 9.22
N THR A 42 0.38 -3.43 10.19
CA THR A 42 -0.55 -3.47 11.33
C THR A 42 -0.02 -2.65 12.51
N PRO A 43 -0.89 -1.93 13.25
CA PRO A 43 -2.34 -1.82 13.05
C PRO A 43 -2.71 -0.94 11.84
N VAL A 44 -3.68 -1.38 11.04
CA VAL A 44 -4.06 -0.75 9.76
C VAL A 44 -4.66 0.63 9.96
N CYS A 45 -5.58 0.76 10.92
CA CYS A 45 -6.24 1.99 11.31
C CYS A 45 -6.83 1.79 12.71
N PHE A 46 -7.22 2.89 13.38
CA PHE A 46 -7.87 2.83 14.69
C PHE A 46 -9.39 2.77 14.58
N ASP A 47 -9.96 3.32 13.50
CA ASP A 47 -11.40 3.44 13.30
C ASP A 47 -11.90 2.59 12.12
N LEU A 48 -13.13 2.09 12.24
CA LEU A 48 -13.78 1.30 11.18
C LEU A 48 -14.03 2.15 9.92
N GLU A 49 -14.34 3.43 10.09
CA GLU A 49 -14.57 4.35 8.97
C GLU A 49 -13.35 4.43 8.05
N ASP A 50 -12.15 4.52 8.61
CA ASP A 50 -10.90 4.54 7.84
C ASP A 50 -10.71 3.24 7.05
N ALA A 51 -11.01 2.09 7.64
CA ALA A 51 -10.95 0.81 6.95
C ALA A 51 -11.95 0.74 5.78
N LEU A 52 -13.17 1.26 5.97
CA LEU A 52 -14.20 1.29 4.93
C LEU A 52 -13.81 2.21 3.78
N LEU A 53 -13.24 3.38 4.08
CA LEU A 53 -12.75 4.31 3.05
C LEU A 53 -11.60 3.71 2.23
N MET A 54 -10.67 3.01 2.88
CA MET A 54 -9.62 2.27 2.16
C MET A 54 -10.20 1.16 1.28
N LYS A 55 -11.25 0.45 1.75
CA LYS A 55 -11.93 -0.59 0.98
C LYS A 55 -12.69 -0.03 -0.22
N GLN A 56 -13.34 1.11 -0.06
CA GLN A 56 -14.02 1.81 -1.15
C GLN A 56 -13.02 2.27 -2.22
N ALA A 57 -11.89 2.84 -1.81
CA ALA A 57 -10.83 3.22 -2.74
C ALA A 57 -10.25 2.00 -3.49
N GLU A 58 -10.08 0.87 -2.82
CA GLU A 58 -9.66 -0.39 -3.43
C GLU A 58 -10.59 -0.77 -4.61
N GLN A 59 -11.90 -0.72 -4.36
CA GLN A 59 -12.93 -1.02 -5.37
C GLN A 59 -12.97 0.02 -6.48
N GLN A 60 -12.88 1.31 -6.12
CA GLN A 60 -12.97 2.42 -7.06
C GLN A 60 -11.81 2.43 -8.07
N TYR A 61 -10.58 2.17 -7.61
CA TYR A 61 -9.38 2.25 -8.45
C TYR A 61 -8.93 0.90 -9.00
N GLY A 62 -9.62 -0.20 -8.64
CA GLY A 62 -9.31 -1.55 -9.13
C GLY A 62 -7.93 -2.06 -8.68
N LYS A 63 -7.36 -1.47 -7.62
CA LYS A 63 -6.10 -1.90 -7.00
C LYS A 63 -6.38 -2.71 -5.75
N LYS A 64 -5.34 -3.20 -5.07
CA LYS A 64 -5.50 -4.06 -3.88
C LYS A 64 -4.85 -3.46 -2.66
N VAL A 65 -5.49 -3.61 -1.51
CA VAL A 65 -4.91 -3.33 -0.20
C VAL A 65 -4.66 -4.66 0.50
N LEU A 66 -3.39 -5.01 0.64
CA LEU A 66 -2.93 -6.10 1.49
C LEU A 66 -2.62 -5.56 2.88
N VAL A 67 -2.82 -6.41 3.87
CA VAL A 67 -2.52 -6.08 5.26
C VAL A 67 -1.53 -7.10 5.78
N ASN A 68 -0.53 -6.64 6.53
CA ASN A 68 0.38 -7.52 7.24
C ASN A 68 -0.35 -8.26 8.37
N LYS A 69 -0.93 -9.42 8.08
CA LYS A 69 -1.50 -10.32 9.08
C LYS A 69 -0.51 -11.46 9.33
N ARG A 70 0.16 -11.45 10.48
CA ARG A 70 1.12 -12.49 10.94
C ARG A 70 0.62 -13.95 10.87
N SER A 71 -0.67 -14.22 10.71
CA SER A 71 -1.26 -15.56 10.77
C SER A 71 -1.99 -16.02 9.48
N ILE A 72 -2.05 -15.22 8.41
CA ILE A 72 -2.72 -15.58 7.15
C ILE A 72 -1.76 -15.35 5.98
N SER A 73 -1.61 -16.37 5.12
CA SER A 73 -0.86 -16.24 3.86
C SER A 73 -1.56 -15.23 2.96
N ASN A 74 -0.91 -14.10 2.67
CA ASN A 74 -1.41 -13.16 1.67
C ASN A 74 -1.32 -13.79 0.27
N PRO A 75 -2.36 -13.63 -0.58
CA PRO A 75 -2.31 -14.17 -1.93
C PRO A 75 -1.14 -13.55 -2.69
N PRO A 76 -0.41 -14.31 -3.52
CA PRO A 76 0.72 -13.80 -4.25
C PRO A 76 0.26 -12.68 -5.19
N ILE A 77 0.84 -11.49 -5.02
CA ILE A 77 0.75 -10.45 -6.04
C ILE A 77 1.98 -10.62 -6.93
N HIS A 78 1.77 -10.85 -8.22
CA HIS A 78 2.85 -10.80 -9.20
C HIS A 78 3.28 -9.34 -9.36
N THR A 79 4.29 -8.93 -8.59
CA THR A 79 4.83 -7.57 -8.60
C THR A 79 6.19 -7.55 -9.28
N LYS A 80 6.50 -6.48 -10.02
CA LYS A 80 7.83 -6.25 -10.57
C LYS A 80 8.69 -5.42 -9.62
N LYS A 81 8.08 -4.62 -8.73
CA LYS A 81 8.78 -3.70 -7.82
C LYS A 81 7.89 -3.15 -6.69
N VAL A 82 8.46 -2.98 -5.49
CA VAL A 82 7.80 -2.49 -4.27
C VAL A 82 8.62 -1.33 -3.65
N TRP A 83 7.95 -0.37 -3.02
CA TRP A 83 8.62 0.70 -2.25
C TRP A 83 8.18 0.73 -0.79
N ILE A 84 9.13 0.94 0.12
CA ILE A 84 8.90 1.01 1.56
C ILE A 84 8.97 2.46 2.03
N THR A 85 7.85 2.97 2.55
CA THR A 85 7.65 4.40 2.86
C THR A 85 8.40 4.91 4.10
N HIS A 86 8.67 4.08 5.11
CA HIS A 86 9.39 4.52 6.33
C HIS A 86 10.92 4.53 6.15
N LEU A 87 11.44 3.94 5.08
CA LEU A 87 12.89 3.83 4.81
C LEU A 87 13.34 4.56 3.53
N ASN A 88 12.43 5.08 2.71
CA ASN A 88 12.75 5.57 1.35
C ASN A 88 13.52 4.52 0.51
N VAL A 89 13.23 3.24 0.72
CA VAL A 89 13.93 2.13 0.06
C VAL A 89 13.03 1.52 -1.01
N LEU A 90 13.59 1.38 -2.21
CA LEU A 90 13.05 0.60 -3.30
C LEU A 90 13.49 -0.86 -3.12
N ALA A 91 12.54 -1.79 -3.02
CA ALA A 91 12.81 -3.23 -2.95
C ALA A 91 12.21 -3.94 -4.18
N ASP A 92 13.01 -4.77 -4.84
CA ASP A 92 12.54 -5.63 -5.93
C ASP A 92 12.08 -6.96 -5.32
N ILE A 93 10.78 -7.11 -5.14
CA ILE A 93 10.20 -8.28 -4.48
C ILE A 93 9.65 -9.24 -5.54
N ARG A 94 10.57 -9.93 -6.22
CA ARG A 94 10.23 -11.07 -7.09
C ARG A 94 10.09 -12.31 -6.23
N ASN A 95 8.85 -12.71 -5.97
CA ASN A 95 8.40 -13.90 -5.20
C ASN A 95 8.40 -13.74 -3.66
N VAL A 96 7.29 -13.24 -3.12
CA VAL A 96 6.77 -13.65 -1.80
C VAL A 96 5.42 -14.30 -1.99
#